data_AF-A0A351AP18-F1
#
_entry.id   AF-A0A351AP18-F1
#
_cell.length_a   1.000
_cell.length_b   1.000
_cell.length_c   1.000
_cell.angle_alpha   90.00
_cell.angle_beta   90.00
_cell.angle_gamma   90.00
#
_symmetry.space_group_name_H-M   'P 1'
#
loop_
_entity.id
_entity.type
_entity.pdbx_description
1 polymer ?
#
loop_
_entity_poly.entity_id
_entity_poly.type
_entity_poly.pdbx_seq_one_letter_code
_entity_poly.pdbx_strand_id
1 'polypeptide(L)'
;MYEFRDGKVKEHLGSVHEFLEERKIENLQELERRFAPKAADNSSVVADTKVKEVPASKKEQAQKEFEQRRSDSKEIRRIRHRVEFLESEIGKVEAKMKDLEKILSNPGPDDDIMELTRTYLEDKRDLDHKTAEWESLMEKLDE
;
A
#
# COMPACT_ATOMS: atom_id res chain seq x y z
N MET A 1 10.53 -4.46 -10.71
CA MET A 1 11.06 -5.84 -10.79
C MET A 1 11.48 -6.10 -12.23
N TYR A 2 12.58 -6.82 -12.49
CA TYR A 2 13.09 -7.03 -13.85
C TYR A 2 13.04 -8.52 -14.24
N GLU A 3 12.42 -8.83 -15.38
CA GLU A 3 12.42 -10.16 -16.01
C GLU A 3 13.48 -10.19 -17.11
N PHE A 4 14.40 -11.16 -17.05
CA PHE A 4 15.40 -11.42 -18.08
C PHE A 4 14.98 -12.70 -18.82
N ARG A 5 14.47 -12.56 -20.05
CA ARG A 5 14.03 -13.71 -20.85
C ARG A 5 14.31 -13.51 -22.33
N ASP A 6 14.71 -14.58 -23.02
CA ASP A 6 14.94 -14.58 -24.47
C ASP A 6 15.92 -13.47 -24.92
N GLY A 7 16.90 -13.13 -24.07
CA GLY A 7 17.86 -12.05 -24.30
C GLY A 7 17.27 -10.63 -24.18
N LYS A 8 16.03 -10.49 -23.69
CA LYS A 8 15.36 -9.20 -23.46
C LYS A 8 15.15 -8.97 -21.97
N VAL A 9 15.24 -7.69 -21.58
CA VAL A 9 14.91 -7.23 -20.23
C VAL A 9 13.54 -6.55 -20.28
N LYS A 10 12.62 -6.99 -19.43
CA LYS A 10 11.31 -6.35 -19.26
C LYS A 10 11.16 -5.86 -17.82
N GLU A 11 10.81 -4.59 -17.68
CA GLU A 11 10.47 -4.01 -16.39
C GLU A 11 9.00 -4.30 -16.06
N HIS A 12 8.77 -4.78 -14.84
CA HIS A 12 7.46 -5.00 -14.24
C HIS A 12 7.30 -4.05 -13.06
N LEU A 13 6.38 -3.09 -13.21
CA LEU A 13 5.98 -2.16 -12.16
C LEU A 13 5.10 -2.92 -11.18
N GLY A 14 5.71 -3.36 -10.08
CA GLY A 14 5.04 -4.22 -9.12
C GLY A 14 6.01 -5.09 -8.34
N SER A 15 5.47 -5.83 -7.38
CA SER A 15 6.24 -6.82 -6.63
C SER A 15 6.43 -8.12 -7.43
N VAL A 16 7.40 -8.95 -7.04
CA VAL A 16 7.59 -10.30 -7.62
C VAL A 16 6.30 -11.14 -7.54
N HIS A 17 5.48 -10.93 -6.51
CA HIS A 17 4.25 -11.68 -6.31
C HIS A 17 3.14 -11.25 -7.27
N GLU A 18 3.02 -9.96 -7.58
CA GLU A 18 2.09 -9.43 -8.57
C GLU A 18 2.38 -10.01 -9.95
N PHE A 19 3.67 -10.13 -10.28
CA PHE A 19 4.16 -10.80 -11.48
C PHE A 19 3.81 -12.30 -11.54
N LEU A 20 3.89 -13.02 -10.41
CA LEU A 20 3.53 -14.45 -10.34
C LEU A 20 2.01 -14.66 -10.46
N GLU A 21 1.21 -13.77 -9.88
CA GLU A 21 -0.26 -13.81 -9.88
C GLU A 21 -0.85 -13.58 -11.29
N GLU A 22 -0.34 -12.59 -12.03
CA GLU A 22 -0.74 -12.35 -13.44
C GLU A 22 -0.59 -13.60 -14.31
N ARG A 23 0.42 -14.43 -14.02
CA ARG A 23 0.71 -15.66 -14.76
C ARG A 23 0.15 -16.94 -14.12
N LYS A 24 -0.62 -16.83 -13.03
CA LYS A 24 -1.16 -17.98 -12.27
C LYS A 24 -0.08 -18.99 -11.90
N ILE A 25 0.98 -18.51 -11.26
CA ILE A 25 2.13 -19.29 -10.80
C ILE A 25 2.24 -19.12 -9.29
N GLU A 26 2.40 -20.21 -8.55
CA GLU A 26 2.35 -20.17 -7.09
C GLU A 26 3.68 -19.73 -6.47
N ASN A 27 4.81 -19.98 -7.13
CA ASN A 27 6.14 -19.64 -6.61
C ASN A 27 7.20 -19.53 -7.72
N LEU A 28 8.35 -18.97 -7.38
CA LEU A 28 9.49 -18.81 -8.29
C LEU A 28 10.03 -20.15 -8.81
N GLN A 29 9.99 -21.24 -8.03
CA GLN A 29 10.42 -22.56 -8.51
C GLN A 29 9.49 -23.10 -9.60
N GLU A 30 8.19 -22.85 -9.49
CA GLU A 30 7.22 -23.21 -10.53
C GLU A 30 7.38 -22.32 -11.76
N LEU A 31 7.71 -21.02 -11.58
CA LEU A 31 8.10 -20.14 -12.68
C LEU A 31 9.34 -20.71 -13.40
N GLU A 32 10.39 -21.07 -12.66
CA GLU A 32 11.59 -21.71 -13.23
C GLU A 32 11.23 -23.03 -13.95
N ARG A 33 10.35 -23.86 -13.39
CA ARG A 33 9.97 -25.14 -14.01
C ARG A 33 9.11 -24.97 -15.27
N ARG A 34 8.19 -24.01 -15.28
CA ARG A 34 7.29 -23.72 -16.42
C ARG A 34 8.02 -23.00 -17.55
N PHE A 35 9.03 -22.20 -17.23
CA PHE A 35 9.73 -21.33 -18.17
C PHE A 35 11.23 -21.65 -18.30
N ALA A 36 11.69 -22.79 -17.78
CA ALA A 36 13.05 -23.27 -17.99
C ALA A 36 13.36 -23.35 -19.49
N PRO A 37 14.52 -22.84 -19.94
CA PRO A 37 14.91 -22.95 -21.33
C PRO A 37 15.01 -24.44 -21.70
N LYS A 38 14.22 -24.85 -22.69
CA LYS A 38 14.37 -26.16 -23.35
C LYS A 38 15.68 -26.15 -24.14
N ALA A 39 16.81 -26.32 -23.45
CA ALA A 39 18.02 -26.77 -24.11
C ALA A 39 17.82 -28.24 -24.46
N ALA A 40 17.85 -28.54 -25.75
CA ALA A 40 17.73 -29.89 -26.27
C ALA A 40 18.88 -30.78 -25.79
N ASP A 41 18.50 -31.99 -25.38
CA ASP A 41 19.19 -33.27 -25.54
C ASP A 41 20.67 -33.39 -25.10
N ASN A 42 20.91 -34.11 -23.99
CA ASN A 42 21.71 -35.35 -24.00
C ASN A 42 21.87 -35.94 -22.58
N SER A 43 21.48 -37.21 -22.47
CA SER A 43 22.02 -38.27 -21.62
C SER A 43 22.04 -38.12 -20.08
N SER A 44 21.24 -38.98 -19.44
CA SER A 44 21.62 -39.82 -18.30
C SER A 44 22.54 -39.19 -17.23
N VAL A 45 21.95 -38.70 -16.14
CA VAL A 45 22.33 -39.13 -14.79
C VAL A 45 21.08 -39.11 -13.90
N VAL A 46 20.64 -40.30 -13.51
CA VAL A 46 19.90 -40.56 -12.29
C VAL A 46 20.73 -40.01 -11.12
N ALA A 47 20.47 -38.77 -10.73
CA ALA A 47 20.93 -38.20 -9.48
C ALA A 47 19.71 -37.97 -8.60
N ASP A 48 19.41 -39.03 -7.87
CA ASP A 48 18.74 -39.09 -6.59
C ASP A 48 18.93 -37.79 -5.78
N THR A 49 18.12 -36.77 -6.07
CA THR A 49 17.92 -35.66 -5.17
C THR A 49 16.59 -35.91 -4.52
N LYS A 50 16.61 -36.90 -3.60
CA LYS A 50 15.76 -37.03 -2.43
C LYS A 50 14.91 -35.77 -2.26
N VAL A 51 13.68 -35.85 -2.78
CA VAL A 51 12.62 -34.90 -2.51
C VAL A 51 12.53 -34.89 -0.99
N LYS A 52 13.17 -33.91 -0.34
CA LYS A 52 12.72 -33.48 0.98
C LYS A 52 11.34 -32.93 0.70
N GLU A 53 10.34 -33.81 0.72
CA GLU A 53 8.95 -33.44 0.78
C GLU A 53 8.88 -32.47 1.95
N VAL A 54 8.79 -31.19 1.62
CA VAL A 54 8.47 -30.18 2.62
C VAL A 54 7.12 -30.65 3.16
N PRO A 55 7.03 -31.03 4.45
CA PRO A 55 5.83 -31.66 4.99
C PRO A 55 4.63 -30.75 4.69
N ALA A 56 3.48 -31.33 4.37
CA ALA A 56 2.28 -30.58 3.99
C ALA A 56 1.95 -29.45 5.00
N SER A 57 2.27 -29.66 6.28
CA SER A 57 2.18 -28.66 7.34
C SER A 57 3.05 -27.40 7.12
N LYS A 58 4.26 -27.54 6.59
CA LYS A 58 5.13 -26.41 6.24
C LYS A 58 4.66 -25.66 4.99
N LYS A 59 4.01 -26.34 4.04
CA LYS A 59 3.37 -25.68 2.88
C LYS A 59 2.15 -24.88 3.30
N GLU A 60 1.32 -25.43 4.19
CA GLU A 60 0.14 -24.75 4.71
C GLU A 60 0.50 -23.55 5.60
N GLN A 61 1.56 -23.67 6.42
CA GLN A 61 2.12 -22.53 7.16
C GLN A 61 2.65 -21.44 6.24
N ALA A 62 3.42 -21.80 5.20
CA ALA A 62 3.93 -20.84 4.23
C ALA A 62 2.81 -20.13 3.44
N GLN A 63 1.72 -20.82 3.12
CA GLN A 63 0.53 -20.20 2.50
C GLN A 63 -0.17 -19.22 3.46
N LYS A 64 -0.36 -19.59 4.73
CA LYS A 64 -0.96 -18.70 5.74
C LYS A 64 -0.12 -17.45 5.99
N GLU A 65 1.20 -17.61 6.13
CA GLU A 65 2.12 -16.47 6.25
C GLU A 65 2.10 -15.56 5.01
N PHE A 66 1.95 -16.14 3.82
CA PHE A 66 1.83 -15.39 2.57
C PHE A 66 0.52 -14.61 2.48
N GLU A 67 -0.61 -15.23 2.80
CA GLU A 67 -1.92 -14.57 2.84
C GLU A 67 -1.93 -13.42 3.84
N GLN A 68 -1.29 -13.62 5.01
CA GLN A 68 -1.11 -12.59 6.02
C GLN A 68 -0.26 -11.42 5.49
N ARG A 69 0.94 -11.69 4.94
CA ARG A 69 1.76 -10.62 4.34
C ARG A 69 1.04 -9.86 3.22
N ARG A 70 0.18 -10.55 2.45
CA ARG A 70 -0.65 -9.95 1.40
C ARG A 70 -1.75 -9.07 1.97
N SER A 71 -2.43 -9.48 3.05
CA SER A 71 -3.40 -8.62 3.73
C SER A 71 -2.73 -7.39 4.32
N ASP A 72 -1.59 -7.57 5.00
CA ASP A 72 -0.84 -6.50 5.65
C ASP A 72 -0.39 -5.46 4.62
N SER A 73 0.13 -5.91 3.47
CA SER A 73 0.54 -5.02 2.36
C SER A 73 -0.64 -4.22 1.79
N LYS A 74 -1.83 -4.83 1.68
CA LYS A 74 -3.04 -4.13 1.21
C LYS A 74 -3.54 -3.13 2.25
N GLU A 75 -3.48 -3.48 3.53
CA GLU A 75 -3.86 -2.62 4.63
C GLU A 75 -2.95 -1.40 4.74
N ILE A 76 -1.63 -1.61 4.73
CA ILE A 76 -0.63 -0.53 4.70
C ILE A 76 -0.89 0.41 3.51
N ARG A 77 -1.18 -0.12 2.32
CA ARG A 77 -1.47 0.74 1.15
C ARG A 77 -2.74 1.58 1.35
N ARG A 78 -3.79 1.02 1.95
CA ARG A 78 -5.03 1.76 2.26
C ARG A 78 -4.78 2.84 3.30
N ILE A 79 -4.05 2.52 4.37
CA ILE A 79 -3.70 3.46 5.43
C ILE A 79 -2.92 4.64 4.82
N ARG A 80 -1.88 4.37 4.01
CA ARG A 80 -1.10 5.42 3.33
C ARG A 80 -1.96 6.33 2.46
N HIS A 81 -2.85 5.77 1.63
CA HIS A 81 -3.77 6.59 0.82
C HIS A 81 -4.70 7.45 1.70
N ARG A 82 -5.15 6.92 2.84
CA ARG A 82 -6.01 7.67 3.76
C ARG A 82 -5.24 8.78 4.47
N VAL A 83 -3.99 8.54 4.87
CA VAL A 83 -3.07 9.54 5.42
C VAL A 83 -2.85 10.69 4.43
N GLU A 84 -2.49 10.38 3.18
CA GLU A 84 -2.30 11.40 2.12
C GLU A 84 -3.57 12.24 1.89
N PHE A 85 -4.75 11.59 1.93
CA PHE A 85 -6.02 12.30 1.84
C PHE A 85 -6.25 13.23 3.04
N LEU A 86 -6.01 12.76 4.26
CA LEU A 86 -6.20 13.55 5.48
C LEU A 86 -5.26 14.75 5.52
N GLU A 87 -3.99 14.59 5.14
CA GLU A 87 -3.02 15.70 5.05
C GLU A 87 -3.50 16.80 4.09
N SER A 88 -4.02 16.41 2.92
CA SER A 88 -4.62 17.35 1.98
C SER A 88 -5.84 18.06 2.57
N GLU A 89 -6.74 17.34 3.25
CA GLU A 89 -7.94 17.94 3.84
C GLU A 89 -7.61 18.85 5.04
N ILE A 90 -6.69 18.45 5.90
CA ILE A 90 -6.15 19.27 7.00
C ILE A 90 -5.64 20.59 6.44
N GLY A 91 -4.77 20.55 5.43
CA GLY A 91 -4.23 21.77 4.82
C GLY A 91 -5.31 22.67 4.21
N LYS A 92 -6.40 22.11 3.65
CA LYS A 92 -7.54 22.89 3.14
C LYS A 92 -8.32 23.55 4.27
N VAL A 93 -8.59 22.83 5.36
CA VAL A 93 -9.33 23.36 6.51
C VAL A 93 -8.52 24.46 7.20
N GLU A 94 -7.22 24.24 7.42
CA GLU A 94 -6.32 25.26 7.98
C GLU A 94 -6.26 26.53 7.11
N ALA A 95 -6.21 26.38 5.78
CA ALA A 95 -6.22 27.52 4.88
C ALA A 95 -7.52 28.33 4.99
N LYS A 96 -8.68 27.64 5.01
CA LYS A 96 -9.99 28.29 5.21
C LYS A 96 -10.08 29.00 6.56
N MET A 97 -9.62 28.33 7.63
CA MET A 97 -9.61 28.92 8.97
C MET A 97 -8.76 30.19 9.00
N LYS A 98 -7.59 30.19 8.36
CA LYS A 98 -6.73 31.38 8.25
C LYS A 98 -7.40 32.52 7.49
N ASP A 99 -8.16 32.22 6.44
CA ASP A 99 -8.93 33.22 5.70
C ASP A 99 -10.06 33.80 6.56
N LEU A 100 -10.77 32.96 7.33
CA LEU A 100 -11.78 33.41 8.30
C LEU A 100 -11.17 34.27 9.41
N GLU A 101 -10.04 33.86 9.97
CA GLU A 101 -9.30 34.64 10.98
C GLU A 101 -8.90 36.02 10.46
N LYS A 102 -8.49 36.12 9.20
CA LYS A 102 -8.16 37.40 8.57
C LYS A 102 -9.36 38.33 8.52
N ILE A 103 -10.54 37.82 8.15
CA ILE A 103 -11.79 38.61 8.13
C ILE A 103 -12.19 38.99 9.56
N LEU A 104 -12.19 38.03 10.49
CA LEU A 104 -12.53 38.23 11.89
C LEU A 104 -11.58 39.20 12.62
N SER A 105 -10.33 39.33 12.18
CA SER A 105 -9.36 40.27 12.75
C SER A 105 -9.65 41.74 12.41
N ASN A 106 -10.38 41.99 11.32
CA ASN A 106 -10.78 43.33 10.90
C ASN A 106 -12.11 43.24 10.11
N PRO A 107 -13.23 43.00 10.81
CA PRO A 107 -14.52 42.79 10.16
C PRO A 107 -15.04 44.09 9.53
N GLY A 108 -15.55 43.97 8.32
CA GLY A 108 -16.25 45.02 7.61
C GLY A 108 -17.67 45.25 8.14
N PRO A 109 -18.32 46.35 7.71
CA PRO A 109 -19.68 46.69 8.16
C PRO A 109 -20.76 45.69 7.72
N ASP A 110 -20.51 44.93 6.64
CA ASP A 110 -21.44 43.93 6.09
C ASP A 110 -21.07 42.48 6.46
N ASP A 111 -19.99 42.28 7.24
CA ASP A 111 -19.55 40.94 7.62
C ASP A 111 -20.41 40.38 8.76
N ASP A 112 -20.97 39.18 8.54
CA ASP A 112 -21.71 38.46 9.58
C ASP A 112 -20.72 37.77 10.54
N ILE A 113 -20.31 38.50 11.57
CA ILE A 113 -19.34 38.02 12.58
C ILE A 113 -19.85 36.75 13.27
N MET A 114 -21.16 36.62 13.50
CA MET A 114 -21.71 35.46 14.19
C MET A 114 -21.59 34.20 13.33
N GLU A 115 -21.95 34.29 12.06
CA GLU A 115 -21.82 33.16 11.14
C GLU A 115 -20.35 32.82 10.87
N LEU A 116 -19.50 33.82 10.65
CA LEU A 116 -18.04 33.60 10.46
C LEU A 116 -17.40 32.91 11.67
N THR A 117 -17.76 33.32 12.89
CA THR A 117 -17.28 32.69 14.12
C THR A 117 -17.78 31.26 14.23
N ARG A 118 -19.05 31.02 13.89
CA ARG A 118 -19.64 29.68 13.89
C ARG A 118 -18.92 28.76 12.90
N THR A 119 -18.74 29.19 11.65
CA THR A 119 -18.02 28.42 10.63
C THR A 119 -16.59 28.12 11.09
N TYR A 120 -15.88 29.11 11.65
CA TYR A 120 -14.53 28.89 12.17
C TYR A 120 -14.50 27.82 13.29
N LEU A 121 -15.47 27.82 14.20
CA LEU A 121 -15.55 26.81 15.26
C LEU A 121 -15.92 25.43 14.72
N GLU A 122 -16.75 25.35 13.68
CA GLU A 122 -17.06 24.09 12.98
C GLU A 122 -15.82 23.55 12.27
N ASP A 123 -15.09 24.38 11.52
CA ASP A 123 -13.84 24.04 10.86
C ASP A 123 -12.77 23.60 11.87
N LYS A 124 -12.67 24.27 13.02
CA LYS A 124 -11.76 23.88 14.09
C LYS A 124 -12.05 22.46 14.61
N ARG A 125 -13.33 22.13 14.81
CA ARG A 125 -13.72 20.77 15.25
C ARG A 125 -13.41 19.74 14.17
N ASP A 126 -13.66 20.07 12.90
CA ASP A 126 -13.33 19.18 11.79
C ASP A 126 -11.83 18.94 11.67
N LEU A 127 -11.02 19.99 11.87
CA LEU A 127 -9.55 19.90 11.93
C LEU A 127 -9.09 18.98 13.06
N ASP A 128 -9.62 19.15 14.27
CA ASP A 128 -9.30 18.30 15.43
C ASP A 128 -9.63 16.82 15.13
N HIS A 129 -10.79 16.56 14.53
CA HIS A 129 -11.20 15.20 14.15
C HIS A 129 -10.30 14.58 13.08
N LYS A 130 -9.96 15.33 12.03
CA LYS A 130 -9.07 14.86 10.95
C LYS A 130 -7.66 14.60 11.45
N THR A 131 -7.15 15.48 12.32
CA THR A 131 -5.83 15.35 12.92
C THR A 131 -5.76 14.12 13.82
N ALA A 132 -6.77 13.89 14.67
CA ALA A 132 -6.83 12.68 15.49
C ALA A 132 -6.93 11.39 14.66
N GLU A 133 -7.67 11.41 13.54
CA GLU A 133 -7.72 10.27 12.61
C GLU A 133 -6.34 10.03 11.97
N TRP A 134 -5.67 11.09 11.52
CA TRP A 134 -4.34 11.01 10.92
C TRP A 134 -3.31 10.45 11.92
N GLU A 135 -3.31 10.94 13.17
CA GLU A 135 -2.45 10.44 14.24
C GLU A 135 -2.65 8.94 14.49
N SER A 136 -3.92 8.50 14.60
CA SER A 136 -4.24 7.07 14.79
C SER A 136 -3.81 6.20 13.62
N LEU A 137 -3.87 6.72 12.39
CA LEU A 137 -3.42 5.99 11.20
C LEU A 137 -1.89 5.94 11.09
N MET A 138 -1.20 6.98 11.55
CA MET A 138 0.26 6.98 11.65
C MET A 138 0.77 5.99 12.69
N GLU A 139 0.13 5.91 13.86
CA GLU A 139 0.44 4.91 14.89
C GLU A 139 0.32 3.49 14.33
N LYS A 140 -0.76 3.19 13.59
CA LYS A 140 -0.96 1.89 12.92
C LYS A 140 0.05 1.57 11.82
N LEU A 141 0.74 2.58 11.29
CA LEU A 141 1.76 2.39 10.26
C LEU A 141 3.14 2.10 10.87
N ASP A 142 3.36 2.56 12.10
CA ASP A 142 4.58 2.35 12.88
C ASP A 142 4.59 1.01 13.65
N GLU A 143 3.40 0.44 13.91
CA GLU A 143 3.20 -0.95 14.40
C GLU A 143 3.53 -2.02 13.36
#